data_AF-A0A2S5CF83-F1
#
_entry.id   AF-A0A2S5CF83-F1
#
_cell.length_a   1.000
_cell.length_b   1.000
_cell.length_c   1.000
_cell.angle_alpha   90.00
_cell.angle_beta   90.00
_cell.angle_gamma   90.00
#
_symmetry.space_group_name_H-M   'P 1'
#
loop_
_entity.id
_entity.type
_entity.pdbx_description
1 polymer ?
#
loop_
_entity_poly.entity_id
_entity_poly.type
_entity_poly.pdbx_seq_one_letter_code
_entity_poly.pdbx_strand_id
1 'polypeptide(L)'
;MSQWSPLYLHPQQREIIRHLSQRWLWRSEFPTWVLLIVIYGGWFATLYFWQFLGRIPATVLLIWFTAWYMSLQHELIHGHPTRVAWFNQLLGTLPLAVWYPFGLYRDSHLAHHNHDHLTVPVDDPESYYFTDESWAKFSPWQRKLIQARNTFPGRLLLAPLLDIFQTLTGAYQAFRHLQLRNMAMWLIHGALLVPLFMWMETIGFSELYFVLAVSYPALALTKVRSFLEHQAADDPLARSVINEAALVWRVLFLNLNYHSVHHDLPGVPWYGLREIYLRNKHDYQQRNQQFVVRGYGEWLRQFWAKNVDVTVHPGVKSMTKTLAFPMYAINTADNDRLWQAVRTLLLERGLRVSSWNGTDLLAHWQSPELLLSQTCGFPLVTQLTDVQTVGCFHYTAPGCEGIHYRSFLVAREADAGKTLADFRGQRAVSNSVDSQSGYNALRKMVAPLSVQGRFFSETRLSGSHRQSLVALAERSADIAAIDCVTWALLQRHEPDVLKSLSVVGETPPTPGLPLITAGDASTVELLRDALHALVSEPQYQSVCEAMLIGGFSAVSREPYSLLLAWRDEAVELGVTRL
;
A
#
# COMPACT_ATOMS: atom_id res chain seq x y z
N MET A 1 7.72 14.68 -13.41
CA MET A 1 8.99 13.93 -13.48
C MET A 1 8.90 12.83 -12.45
N SER A 2 8.77 11.59 -12.87
CA SER A 2 8.66 10.41 -12.01
C SER A 2 10.06 9.85 -11.73
N GLN A 3 10.26 9.26 -10.54
CA GLN A 3 11.52 8.76 -9.95
C GLN A 3 12.13 7.53 -10.69
N TRP A 4 12.10 7.48 -12.02
CA TRP A 4 12.63 6.37 -12.79
C TRP A 4 14.06 6.68 -13.25
N SER A 5 15.07 6.08 -12.62
CA SER A 5 16.44 6.13 -13.14
C SER A 5 16.66 4.93 -14.07
N PRO A 6 16.76 5.11 -15.40
CA PRO A 6 17.07 4.02 -16.32
C PRO A 6 18.43 3.40 -15.97
N LEU A 7 18.51 2.08 -15.90
CA LEU A 7 19.71 1.37 -15.44
C LEU A 7 20.54 0.88 -16.62
N TYR A 8 21.18 1.84 -17.31
CA TYR A 8 22.03 1.55 -18.45
C TYR A 8 23.09 0.50 -18.13
N LEU A 9 23.19 -0.52 -19.00
CA LEU A 9 24.21 -1.56 -18.94
C LEU A 9 25.60 -0.95 -18.92
N HIS A 10 25.88 -0.14 -19.94
CA HIS A 10 27.18 0.49 -20.18
C HIS A 10 27.02 1.84 -20.88
N PRO A 11 28.03 2.74 -20.82
CA PRO A 11 28.01 4.02 -21.53
C PRO A 11 27.72 3.91 -23.03
N GLN A 12 28.13 2.80 -23.67
CA GLN A 12 27.85 2.53 -25.08
C GLN A 12 26.35 2.38 -25.39
N GLN A 13 25.58 1.71 -24.52
CA GLN A 13 24.14 1.57 -24.69
C GLN A 13 23.44 2.93 -24.63
N ARG A 14 23.89 3.80 -23.71
CA ARG A 14 23.41 5.19 -23.60
C ARG A 14 23.67 5.98 -24.89
N GLU A 15 24.86 5.83 -25.49
CA GLU A 15 25.20 6.47 -26.76
C GLU A 15 24.33 5.94 -27.92
N ILE A 16 24.10 4.64 -27.97
CA ILE A 16 23.22 4.03 -28.97
C ILE A 16 21.80 4.61 -28.85
N ILE A 17 21.23 4.65 -27.65
CA ILE A 17 19.90 5.21 -27.42
C ILE A 17 19.87 6.69 -27.81
N ARG A 18 20.91 7.45 -27.46
CA ARG A 18 21.04 8.86 -27.88
C ARG A 18 21.02 8.98 -29.40
N HIS A 19 21.83 8.21 -30.12
CA HIS A 19 21.85 8.22 -31.59
C HIS A 19 20.50 7.79 -32.20
N LEU A 20 19.86 6.75 -31.67
CA LEU A 20 18.53 6.32 -32.13
C LEU A 20 17.47 7.40 -31.88
N SER A 21 17.49 8.05 -30.72
CA SER A 21 16.56 9.13 -30.35
C SER A 21 16.72 10.39 -31.20
N GLN A 22 17.87 10.56 -31.88
CA GLN A 22 18.09 11.66 -32.82
C GLN A 22 17.52 11.41 -34.21
N ARG A 23 17.21 10.14 -34.55
CA ARG A 23 16.62 9.80 -35.86
C ARG A 23 15.25 10.45 -36.01
N TRP A 24 14.92 10.87 -37.23
CA TRP A 24 13.65 11.53 -37.53
C TRP A 24 12.42 10.71 -37.11
N LEU A 25 12.44 9.39 -37.34
CA LEU A 25 11.34 8.49 -36.95
C LEU A 25 11.05 8.52 -35.45
N TRP A 26 12.09 8.54 -34.62
CA TRP A 26 11.93 8.61 -33.16
C TRP A 26 11.47 10.00 -32.73
N ARG A 27 12.14 11.06 -33.20
CA ARG A 27 11.80 12.44 -32.83
C ARG A 27 10.38 12.84 -33.22
N SER A 28 9.88 12.34 -34.35
CA SER A 28 8.54 12.62 -34.85
C SER A 28 7.48 11.67 -34.31
N GLU A 29 7.88 10.54 -33.72
CA GLU A 29 7.00 9.42 -33.39
C GLU A 29 6.12 8.98 -34.57
N PHE A 30 6.61 9.16 -35.80
CA PHE A 30 5.86 8.87 -37.02
C PHE A 30 5.30 7.43 -37.05
N PRO A 31 6.05 6.38 -36.66
CA PRO A 31 5.48 5.03 -36.60
C PRO A 31 4.29 4.91 -35.63
N THR A 32 4.34 5.58 -34.48
CA THR A 32 3.27 5.58 -33.47
C THR A 32 2.04 6.35 -33.96
N TRP A 33 2.24 7.45 -34.69
CA TRP A 33 1.15 8.18 -35.34
C TRP A 33 0.46 7.37 -36.43
N VAL A 34 1.22 6.72 -37.30
CA VAL A 34 0.67 5.81 -38.33
C VAL A 34 -0.07 4.66 -37.66
N LEU A 35 0.50 4.07 -36.62
CA LEU A 35 -0.14 3.02 -35.83
C LEU A 35 -1.49 3.46 -35.28
N LEU A 36 -1.58 4.67 -34.71
CA LEU A 36 -2.83 5.24 -34.20
C LEU A 36 -3.87 5.36 -35.32
N ILE A 37 -3.50 5.93 -36.47
CA ILE A 37 -4.41 6.08 -37.62
C ILE A 37 -4.90 4.71 -38.11
N VAL A 38 -4.00 3.73 -38.22
CA VAL A 38 -4.34 2.38 -38.69
C VAL A 38 -5.26 1.67 -37.71
N ILE A 39 -5.00 1.75 -36.40
CA ILE A 39 -5.83 1.10 -35.39
C ILE A 39 -7.22 1.75 -35.36
N TYR A 40 -7.30 3.07 -35.23
CA TYR A 40 -8.58 3.76 -35.16
C TYR A 40 -9.36 3.65 -36.46
N GLY A 41 -8.72 3.96 -37.59
CA GLY A 41 -9.34 3.86 -38.91
C GLY A 41 -9.77 2.43 -39.23
N GLY A 42 -8.92 1.45 -38.95
CA GLY A 42 -9.20 0.02 -39.14
C GLY A 42 -10.35 -0.48 -38.26
N TRP A 43 -10.35 -0.15 -36.97
CA TRP A 43 -11.40 -0.54 -36.03
C TRP A 43 -12.76 0.02 -36.46
N PHE A 44 -12.83 1.35 -36.68
CA PHE A 44 -14.08 2.02 -37.08
C PHE A 44 -14.56 1.59 -38.47
N ALA A 45 -13.66 1.41 -39.45
CA ALA A 45 -14.02 0.96 -40.78
C ALA A 45 -14.51 -0.50 -40.77
N THR A 46 -13.85 -1.38 -40.01
CA THR A 46 -14.31 -2.79 -39.88
C THR A 46 -15.70 -2.85 -39.31
N LEU A 47 -15.96 -2.05 -38.26
CA LEU A 47 -17.27 -2.01 -37.64
C LEU A 47 -18.32 -1.40 -38.57
N TYR A 48 -18.05 -0.26 -39.21
CA TYR A 48 -19.00 0.38 -40.13
C TYR A 48 -19.33 -0.49 -41.34
N PHE A 49 -18.33 -1.17 -41.93
CA PHE A 49 -18.49 -2.02 -43.11
C PHE A 49 -18.72 -3.51 -42.77
N TRP A 50 -19.13 -3.84 -41.54
CA TRP A 50 -19.25 -5.23 -41.08
C TRP A 50 -20.21 -6.07 -41.95
N GLN A 51 -21.29 -5.47 -42.44
CA GLN A 51 -22.28 -6.15 -43.28
C GLN A 51 -21.69 -6.56 -44.63
N PHE A 52 -20.83 -5.71 -45.20
CA PHE A 52 -20.13 -5.99 -46.45
C PHE A 52 -19.03 -7.04 -46.27
N LEU A 53 -18.25 -6.95 -45.19
CA LEU A 53 -17.22 -7.92 -44.84
C LEU A 53 -17.80 -9.29 -44.46
N GLY A 54 -19.03 -9.31 -43.98
CA GLY A 54 -19.64 -10.45 -43.30
C GLY A 54 -19.21 -10.53 -41.83
N ARG A 55 -20.08 -11.14 -41.02
CA ARG A 55 -19.92 -11.20 -39.57
C ARG A 55 -18.58 -11.81 -39.13
N ILE A 56 -18.17 -12.95 -39.70
CA ILE A 56 -16.97 -13.67 -39.24
C ILE A 56 -15.67 -12.91 -39.55
N PRO A 57 -15.42 -12.44 -40.79
CA PRO A 57 -14.23 -11.63 -41.07
C PRO A 57 -14.18 -10.34 -40.25
N ALA A 58 -15.33 -9.67 -40.09
CA ALA A 58 -15.43 -8.48 -39.25
C ALA A 58 -15.07 -8.79 -37.78
N THR A 59 -15.59 -9.87 -37.21
CA THR A 59 -15.25 -10.31 -35.85
C THR A 59 -13.75 -10.53 -35.67
N VAL A 60 -13.09 -11.24 -36.59
CA VAL A 60 -11.64 -11.50 -36.50
C VAL A 60 -10.83 -10.21 -36.57
N LEU A 61 -11.17 -9.32 -37.50
CA LEU A 61 -10.52 -8.01 -37.63
C LEU A 61 -10.75 -7.13 -36.38
N LEU A 62 -11.96 -7.11 -35.84
CA LEU A 62 -12.25 -6.35 -34.62
C LEU A 62 -11.52 -6.92 -33.42
N ILE A 63 -11.37 -8.24 -33.28
CA ILE A 63 -10.55 -8.86 -32.22
C ILE A 63 -9.11 -8.37 -32.35
N TRP A 64 -8.56 -8.41 -33.58
CA TRP A 64 -7.20 -7.95 -33.85
C TRP A 64 -7.03 -6.47 -33.49
N PHE A 65 -7.87 -5.58 -34.03
CA PHE A 65 -7.77 -4.14 -33.77
C PHE A 65 -8.00 -3.79 -32.30
N THR A 66 -8.90 -4.49 -31.61
CA THR A 66 -9.18 -4.27 -30.18
C THR A 66 -8.00 -4.72 -29.32
N ALA A 67 -7.38 -5.86 -29.63
CA ALA A 67 -6.16 -6.31 -28.95
C ALA A 67 -4.96 -5.41 -29.25
N TRP A 68 -4.84 -4.93 -30.49
CA TRP A 68 -3.79 -4.02 -30.89
C TRP A 68 -3.96 -2.64 -30.25
N TYR A 69 -5.21 -2.18 -30.09
CA TYR A 69 -5.54 -0.95 -29.36
C TYR A 69 -5.10 -1.01 -27.90
N MET A 70 -5.29 -2.13 -27.20
CA MET A 70 -4.77 -2.28 -25.83
C MET A 70 -3.22 -2.25 -25.79
N SER A 71 -2.55 -2.75 -26.83
CA SER A 71 -1.08 -2.59 -26.96
C SER A 71 -0.69 -1.13 -27.24
N LEU A 72 -1.47 -0.39 -28.03
CA LEU A 72 -1.26 1.04 -28.22
C LEU A 72 -1.48 1.81 -26.91
N GLN A 73 -2.51 1.49 -26.13
CA GLN A 73 -2.76 2.13 -24.83
C GLN A 73 -1.55 2.02 -23.89
N HIS A 74 -0.84 0.88 -23.92
CA HIS A 74 0.42 0.73 -23.20
C HIS A 74 1.48 1.75 -23.64
N GLU A 75 1.70 1.94 -24.95
CA GLU A 75 2.64 2.94 -25.47
C GLU A 75 2.25 4.38 -25.06
N LEU A 76 0.95 4.67 -25.03
CA LEU A 76 0.41 5.96 -24.61
C LEU A 76 0.76 6.28 -23.15
N ILE A 77 0.73 5.25 -22.28
CA ILE A 77 1.11 5.36 -20.86
C ILE A 77 2.58 5.77 -20.71
N HIS A 78 3.46 5.26 -21.56
CA HIS A 78 4.91 5.51 -21.52
C HIS A 78 5.38 6.78 -22.24
N GLY A 79 4.44 7.63 -22.67
CA GLY A 79 4.79 8.95 -23.21
C GLY A 79 4.99 8.98 -24.72
N HIS A 80 4.44 8.01 -25.46
CA HIS A 80 4.39 8.03 -26.92
C HIS A 80 2.96 8.31 -27.40
N PRO A 81 2.72 9.01 -28.52
CA PRO A 81 3.70 9.67 -29.36
C PRO A 81 4.14 11.05 -28.82
N THR A 82 3.60 11.52 -27.69
CA THR A 82 3.93 12.85 -27.16
C THR A 82 4.42 12.81 -25.72
N ARG A 83 5.29 13.75 -25.35
CA ARG A 83 5.72 13.92 -23.95
C ARG A 83 4.62 14.46 -23.03
N VAL A 84 3.46 14.80 -23.58
CA VAL A 84 2.36 15.46 -22.87
C VAL A 84 1.35 14.41 -22.43
N ALA A 85 1.44 14.00 -21.16
CA ALA A 85 0.68 12.87 -20.63
C ALA A 85 -0.85 13.01 -20.79
N TRP A 86 -1.41 14.20 -20.59
CA TRP A 86 -2.87 14.41 -20.73
C TRP A 86 -3.34 14.22 -22.18
N PHE A 87 -2.50 14.56 -23.15
CA PHE A 87 -2.83 14.43 -24.56
C PHE A 87 -2.77 12.96 -24.99
N ASN A 88 -1.74 12.22 -24.57
CA ASN A 88 -1.71 10.77 -24.79
C ASN A 88 -2.90 10.07 -24.10
N GLN A 89 -3.28 10.51 -22.91
CA GLN A 89 -4.48 10.01 -22.25
C GLN A 89 -5.72 10.22 -23.11
N LEU A 90 -5.92 11.41 -23.70
CA LEU A 90 -7.03 11.67 -24.61
C LEU A 90 -7.06 10.65 -25.77
N LEU A 91 -5.89 10.34 -26.36
CA LEU A 91 -5.75 9.36 -27.44
C LEU A 91 -6.05 7.92 -27.02
N GLY A 92 -6.02 7.60 -25.73
CA GLY A 92 -6.24 6.25 -25.20
C GLY A 92 -7.52 6.07 -24.39
N THR A 93 -8.31 7.13 -24.20
CA THR A 93 -9.48 7.10 -23.31
C THR A 93 -10.71 6.44 -23.92
N LEU A 94 -10.77 6.29 -25.25
CA LEU A 94 -11.93 5.69 -25.90
C LEU A 94 -12.07 4.19 -25.51
N PRO A 95 -13.26 3.73 -25.09
CA PRO A 95 -13.42 2.40 -24.48
C PRO A 95 -13.61 1.29 -25.52
N LEU A 96 -12.76 1.22 -26.55
CA LEU A 96 -12.89 0.25 -27.65
C LEU A 96 -12.79 -1.22 -27.19
N ALA A 97 -12.10 -1.47 -26.08
CA ALA A 97 -12.01 -2.79 -25.45
C ALA A 97 -13.05 -3.03 -24.35
N VAL A 98 -13.88 -2.04 -23.99
CA VAL A 98 -14.96 -2.08 -22.97
C VAL A 98 -14.52 -2.19 -21.51
N TRP A 99 -13.55 -3.03 -21.17
CA TRP A 99 -13.43 -3.56 -19.81
C TRP A 99 -12.98 -2.59 -18.71
N TYR A 100 -12.04 -1.66 -18.99
CA TYR A 100 -11.47 -0.80 -17.95
C TYR A 100 -11.13 0.61 -18.47
N PRO A 101 -11.25 1.65 -17.60
CA PRO A 101 -10.83 3.01 -17.93
C PRO A 101 -9.32 3.10 -18.15
N PHE A 102 -8.89 3.92 -19.12
CA PHE A 102 -7.46 4.15 -19.39
C PHE A 102 -6.67 4.59 -18.15
N GLY A 103 -7.26 5.46 -17.32
CA GLY A 103 -6.60 5.95 -16.11
C GLY A 103 -6.33 4.85 -15.08
N LEU A 104 -7.24 3.87 -14.95
CA LEU A 104 -7.05 2.71 -14.08
C LEU A 104 -5.91 1.83 -14.61
N TYR A 105 -5.90 1.57 -15.92
CA TYR A 105 -4.80 0.81 -16.55
C TYR A 105 -3.46 1.53 -16.39
N ARG A 106 -3.41 2.84 -16.66
CA ARG A 106 -2.21 3.66 -16.48
C ARG A 106 -1.68 3.60 -15.05
N ASP A 107 -2.53 3.85 -14.06
CA ASP A 107 -2.10 3.96 -12.67
C ASP A 107 -1.61 2.60 -12.14
N SER A 108 -2.30 1.49 -12.48
CA SER A 108 -1.86 0.12 -12.19
C SER A 108 -0.52 -0.20 -12.86
N HIS A 109 -0.41 0.09 -14.15
CA HIS A 109 0.77 -0.25 -14.93
C HIS A 109 2.01 0.55 -14.53
N LEU A 110 1.86 1.85 -14.24
CA LEU A 110 2.97 2.66 -13.74
C LEU A 110 3.47 2.19 -12.37
N ALA A 111 2.58 1.68 -11.50
CA ALA A 111 2.99 1.06 -10.24
C ALA A 111 3.78 -0.24 -10.46
N HIS A 112 3.37 -1.06 -11.44
CA HIS A 112 4.05 -2.29 -11.84
C HIS A 112 5.49 -2.08 -12.35
N HIS A 113 5.80 -0.92 -12.94
CA HIS A 113 7.17 -0.59 -13.39
C HIS A 113 8.19 -0.42 -12.25
N ASN A 114 7.76 -0.45 -10.99
CA ASN A 114 8.66 -0.40 -9.85
C ASN A 114 9.49 -1.69 -9.71
N HIS A 115 10.70 -1.66 -10.25
CA HIS A 115 11.66 -2.77 -10.31
C HIS A 115 11.78 -3.53 -8.99
N ASP A 116 11.93 -2.81 -7.87
CA ASP A 116 12.16 -3.43 -6.56
C ASP A 116 10.96 -4.26 -6.09
N HIS A 117 9.77 -3.89 -6.53
CA HIS A 117 8.50 -4.49 -6.10
C HIS A 117 7.92 -5.46 -7.14
N LEU A 118 8.54 -5.58 -8.32
CA LEU A 118 8.10 -6.47 -9.39
C LEU A 118 7.93 -7.91 -8.86
N THR A 119 6.81 -8.55 -9.20
CA THR A 119 6.34 -9.87 -8.70
C THR A 119 5.96 -9.97 -7.23
N VAL A 120 6.22 -8.96 -6.40
CA VAL A 120 5.88 -8.98 -4.97
C VAL A 120 4.36 -8.81 -4.82
N PRO A 121 3.63 -9.80 -4.25
CA PRO A 121 2.19 -9.68 -4.06
C PRO A 121 1.85 -8.46 -3.20
N VAL A 122 0.68 -7.82 -3.44
CA VAL A 122 0.23 -6.56 -2.82
C VAL A 122 0.93 -5.31 -3.37
N ASP A 123 2.26 -5.34 -3.50
CA ASP A 123 3.04 -4.18 -3.98
C ASP A 123 3.04 -4.05 -5.51
N ASP A 124 3.00 -5.18 -6.24
CA ASP A 124 2.85 -5.24 -7.68
C ASP A 124 1.38 -5.59 -8.05
N PRO A 125 0.61 -4.63 -8.60
CA PRO A 125 -0.80 -4.85 -8.94
C PRO A 125 -1.00 -5.80 -10.12
N GLU A 126 0.04 -6.06 -10.93
CA GLU A 126 -0.01 -7.01 -12.05
C GLU A 126 0.60 -8.39 -11.69
N SER A 127 1.05 -8.58 -10.44
CA SER A 127 1.58 -9.86 -9.98
C SER A 127 0.50 -10.93 -9.91
N TYR A 128 0.84 -12.12 -10.41
CA TYR A 128 0.00 -13.31 -10.29
C TYR A 128 0.33 -14.16 -9.06
N TYR A 129 1.37 -13.78 -8.29
CA TYR A 129 1.75 -14.44 -7.05
C TYR A 129 0.85 -14.00 -5.89
N PHE A 130 0.79 -14.85 -4.87
CA PHE A 130 0.06 -14.64 -3.63
C PHE A 130 1.02 -14.64 -2.45
N THR A 131 0.66 -13.92 -1.39
CA THR A 131 1.31 -14.09 -0.08
C THR A 131 0.94 -15.44 0.52
N ASP A 132 1.78 -15.96 1.41
CA ASP A 132 1.45 -17.15 2.21
C ASP A 132 0.08 -17.02 2.89
N GLU A 133 -0.21 -15.87 3.49
CA GLU A 133 -1.46 -15.61 4.21
C GLU A 133 -2.70 -15.62 3.31
N SER A 134 -2.63 -14.97 2.15
CA SER A 134 -3.75 -14.94 1.21
C SER A 134 -3.99 -16.32 0.60
N TRP A 135 -2.91 -17.05 0.30
CA TRP A 135 -2.99 -18.42 -0.19
C TRP A 135 -3.58 -19.38 0.86
N ALA A 136 -3.22 -19.20 2.13
CA ALA A 136 -3.75 -19.99 3.25
C ALA A 136 -5.26 -19.82 3.41
N LYS A 137 -5.79 -18.60 3.18
CA LYS A 137 -7.23 -18.29 3.25
C LYS A 137 -8.04 -18.89 2.10
N PHE A 138 -7.40 -19.28 0.98
CA PHE A 138 -8.12 -19.88 -0.13
C PHE A 138 -8.60 -21.29 0.17
N SER A 139 -9.87 -21.53 -0.17
CA SER A 139 -10.47 -22.86 -0.15
C SER A 139 -9.81 -23.80 -1.18
N PRO A 140 -9.97 -25.13 -1.05
CA PRO A 140 -9.42 -26.09 -2.01
C PRO A 140 -9.88 -25.85 -3.46
N TRP A 141 -11.13 -25.41 -3.66
CA TRP A 141 -11.65 -25.13 -4.99
C TRP A 141 -11.04 -23.84 -5.58
N GLN A 142 -10.80 -22.82 -4.76
CA GLN A 142 -10.15 -21.57 -5.19
C GLN A 142 -8.72 -21.85 -5.64
N ARG A 143 -7.98 -22.67 -4.89
CA ARG A 143 -6.62 -23.10 -5.29
C ARG A 143 -6.61 -23.89 -6.60
N LYS A 144 -7.59 -24.80 -6.80
CA LYS A 144 -7.75 -25.51 -8.08
C LYS A 144 -8.08 -24.56 -9.23
N LEU A 145 -8.93 -23.56 -9.02
CA LEU A 145 -9.25 -22.55 -10.03
C LEU A 145 -8.01 -21.75 -10.43
N ILE A 146 -7.18 -21.36 -9.46
CA ILE A 146 -5.91 -20.67 -9.72
C ILE A 146 -4.93 -21.57 -10.49
N GLN A 147 -4.80 -22.84 -10.10
CA GLN A 147 -3.98 -23.80 -10.84
C GLN A 147 -4.46 -24.00 -12.29
N ALA A 148 -5.78 -24.08 -12.50
CA ALA A 148 -6.37 -24.16 -13.83
C ALA A 148 -6.05 -22.88 -14.64
N ARG A 149 -6.28 -21.69 -14.06
CA ARG A 149 -5.92 -20.39 -14.66
C ARG A 149 -4.44 -20.29 -15.04
N ASN A 150 -3.56 -20.95 -14.29
CA ASN A 150 -2.11 -20.93 -14.54
C ASN A 150 -1.67 -21.91 -15.66
N THR A 151 -2.57 -22.67 -16.27
CA THR A 151 -2.30 -23.35 -17.55
C THR A 151 -2.45 -22.37 -18.71
N PHE A 152 -1.85 -22.64 -19.87
CA PHE A 152 -1.99 -21.79 -21.05
C PHE A 152 -3.46 -21.60 -21.50
N PRO A 153 -4.26 -22.67 -21.74
CA PRO A 153 -5.67 -22.49 -22.08
C PRO A 153 -6.48 -21.86 -20.94
N GLY A 154 -6.20 -22.24 -19.69
CA GLY A 154 -6.86 -21.63 -18.54
C GLY A 154 -6.55 -20.14 -18.40
N ARG A 155 -5.37 -19.67 -18.78
CA ARG A 155 -5.05 -18.25 -18.79
C ARG A 155 -5.94 -17.50 -19.77
N LEU A 156 -6.09 -18.02 -21.00
CA LEU A 156 -6.92 -17.38 -22.03
C LEU A 156 -8.40 -17.39 -21.67
N LEU A 157 -8.88 -18.43 -20.98
CA LEU A 157 -10.30 -18.61 -20.68
C LEU A 157 -10.73 -18.07 -19.32
N LEU A 158 -9.87 -18.09 -18.30
CA LEU A 158 -10.24 -17.75 -16.92
C LEU A 158 -9.66 -16.43 -16.46
N ALA A 159 -8.45 -16.04 -16.92
CA ALA A 159 -7.85 -14.79 -16.45
C ALA A 159 -8.68 -13.56 -16.84
N PRO A 160 -9.19 -13.41 -18.09
CA PRO A 160 -10.07 -12.28 -18.43
C PRO A 160 -11.30 -12.18 -17.54
N LEU A 161 -11.96 -13.30 -17.21
CA LEU A 161 -13.12 -13.31 -16.29
C LEU A 161 -12.75 -12.77 -14.90
N LEU A 162 -11.61 -13.22 -14.37
CA LEU A 162 -11.13 -12.79 -13.06
C LEU A 162 -10.77 -11.30 -13.05
N ASP A 163 -10.12 -10.82 -14.10
CA ASP A 163 -9.76 -9.40 -14.23
C ASP A 163 -11.01 -8.51 -14.33
N ILE A 164 -12.01 -8.95 -15.10
CA ILE A 164 -13.30 -8.24 -15.21
C ILE A 164 -13.98 -8.20 -13.84
N PHE A 165 -14.02 -9.32 -13.12
CA PHE A 165 -14.61 -9.37 -11.78
C PHE A 165 -13.89 -8.45 -10.78
N GLN A 166 -12.55 -8.48 -10.77
CA GLN A 166 -11.73 -7.63 -9.91
C GLN A 166 -11.93 -6.15 -10.24
N THR A 167 -11.99 -5.82 -11.53
CA THR A 167 -12.22 -4.46 -12.02
C THR A 167 -13.59 -3.93 -11.60
N LEU A 168 -14.65 -4.73 -11.76
CA LEU A 168 -16.01 -4.36 -11.34
C LEU A 168 -16.13 -4.23 -9.82
N THR A 169 -15.44 -5.08 -9.07
CA THR A 169 -15.36 -4.98 -7.60
C THR A 169 -14.67 -3.68 -7.18
N GLY A 170 -13.58 -3.31 -7.84
CA GLY A 170 -12.89 -2.04 -7.63
C GLY A 170 -13.77 -0.83 -7.97
N ALA A 171 -14.55 -0.90 -9.05
CA ALA A 171 -15.54 0.11 -9.39
C ALA A 171 -16.56 0.28 -8.25
N TYR A 172 -17.19 -0.81 -7.80
CA TYR A 172 -18.15 -0.79 -6.71
C TYR A 172 -17.57 -0.19 -5.42
N GLN A 173 -16.36 -0.59 -5.04
CA GLN A 173 -15.66 -0.05 -3.87
C GLN A 173 -15.40 1.46 -3.99
N ALA A 174 -15.00 1.93 -5.17
CA ALA A 174 -14.78 3.36 -5.40
C ALA A 174 -16.05 4.19 -5.15
N PHE A 175 -17.22 3.73 -5.60
CA PHE A 175 -18.50 4.40 -5.32
C PHE A 175 -18.92 4.26 -3.86
N ARG A 176 -18.77 3.07 -3.26
CA ARG A 176 -19.13 2.81 -1.86
C ARG A 176 -18.33 3.66 -0.87
N HIS A 177 -17.05 3.88 -1.15
CA HIS A 177 -16.13 4.64 -0.29
C HIS A 177 -15.92 6.09 -0.76
N LEU A 178 -16.73 6.58 -1.71
CA LEU A 178 -16.69 7.96 -2.21
C LEU A 178 -15.30 8.41 -2.71
N GLN A 179 -14.59 7.53 -3.41
CA GLN A 179 -13.29 7.83 -4.01
C GLN A 179 -13.49 8.68 -5.29
N LEU A 180 -13.65 10.00 -5.12
CA LEU A 180 -14.07 10.94 -6.17
C LEU A 180 -13.30 10.81 -7.49
N ARG A 181 -11.97 10.68 -7.45
CA ARG A 181 -11.14 10.52 -8.66
C ARG A 181 -11.47 9.23 -9.42
N ASN A 182 -11.61 8.11 -8.71
CA ASN A 182 -11.94 6.82 -9.30
C ASN A 182 -13.38 6.81 -9.84
N MET A 183 -14.32 7.40 -9.12
CA MET A 183 -15.68 7.59 -9.58
C MET A 183 -15.73 8.40 -10.89
N ALA A 184 -15.02 9.52 -10.96
CA ALA A 184 -14.96 10.35 -12.17
C ALA A 184 -14.42 9.57 -13.38
N MET A 185 -13.37 8.76 -13.20
CA MET A 185 -12.85 7.90 -14.27
C MET A 185 -13.89 6.90 -14.78
N TRP A 186 -14.63 6.27 -13.86
CA TRP A 186 -15.70 5.33 -14.22
C TRP A 186 -16.88 6.00 -14.91
N LEU A 187 -17.27 7.20 -14.46
CA LEU A 187 -18.34 7.99 -15.07
C LEU A 187 -17.97 8.41 -16.49
N ILE A 188 -16.73 8.88 -16.72
CA ILE A 188 -16.24 9.23 -18.07
C ILE A 188 -16.23 7.99 -18.97
N HIS A 189 -15.72 6.86 -18.47
CA HIS A 189 -15.69 5.60 -19.22
C HIS A 189 -17.10 5.15 -19.63
N GLY A 190 -18.04 5.18 -18.69
CA GLY A 190 -19.45 4.87 -18.96
C GLY A 190 -20.09 5.85 -19.96
N ALA A 191 -19.84 7.15 -19.80
CA ALA A 191 -20.35 8.18 -20.70
C ALA A 191 -19.81 8.06 -22.13
N LEU A 192 -18.62 7.49 -22.34
CA LEU A 192 -18.08 7.19 -23.66
C LEU A 192 -18.56 5.84 -24.23
N LEU A 193 -18.85 4.86 -23.37
CA LEU A 193 -19.40 3.57 -23.80
C LEU A 193 -20.81 3.72 -24.35
N VAL A 194 -21.66 4.55 -23.73
CA VAL A 194 -23.04 4.78 -24.17
C VAL A 194 -23.14 5.17 -25.65
N PRO A 195 -22.50 6.26 -26.14
CA PRO A 195 -22.57 6.64 -27.54
C PRO A 195 -21.90 5.63 -28.48
N LEU A 196 -20.87 4.91 -28.02
CA LEU A 196 -20.22 3.87 -28.80
C LEU A 196 -21.19 2.71 -29.09
N PHE A 197 -21.90 2.24 -28.07
CA PHE A 197 -22.91 1.20 -28.18
C PHE A 197 -24.14 1.68 -28.97
N MET A 198 -24.69 2.86 -28.65
CA MET A 198 -25.76 3.45 -29.45
C MET A 198 -25.40 3.53 -30.94
N TRP A 199 -24.14 3.85 -31.28
CA TRP A 199 -23.70 3.84 -32.67
C TRP A 199 -23.65 2.41 -33.26
N MET A 200 -23.16 1.41 -32.53
CA MET A 200 -23.21 0.00 -32.96
C MET A 200 -24.64 -0.45 -33.26
N GLU A 201 -25.60 -0.09 -32.41
CA GLU A 201 -27.02 -0.37 -32.62
C GLU A 201 -27.53 0.27 -33.93
N THR A 202 -27.17 1.54 -34.20
CA THR A 202 -27.60 2.23 -35.44
C THR A 202 -27.11 1.59 -36.73
N ILE A 203 -25.95 0.92 -36.71
CA ILE A 203 -25.37 0.20 -37.87
C ILE A 203 -25.75 -1.30 -37.85
N GLY A 204 -26.60 -1.72 -36.91
CA GLY A 204 -27.11 -3.08 -36.79
C GLY A 204 -26.10 -4.10 -36.23
N PHE A 205 -25.01 -3.66 -35.58
CA PHE A 205 -24.06 -4.54 -34.93
C PHE A 205 -24.46 -4.74 -33.46
N SER A 206 -24.64 -5.99 -33.02
CA SER A 206 -25.09 -6.27 -31.65
C SER A 206 -24.02 -5.94 -30.60
N GLU A 207 -24.38 -5.08 -29.64
CA GLU A 207 -23.58 -4.73 -28.44
C GLU A 207 -23.10 -5.98 -27.69
N LEU A 208 -24.04 -6.89 -27.42
CA LEU A 208 -23.80 -8.10 -26.65
C LEU A 208 -22.87 -9.05 -27.41
N TYR A 209 -23.05 -9.15 -28.72
CA TYR A 209 -22.14 -9.90 -29.58
C TYR A 209 -20.74 -9.28 -29.58
N PHE A 210 -20.63 -7.95 -29.66
CA PHE A 210 -19.34 -7.27 -29.55
C PHE A 210 -18.63 -7.60 -28.24
N VAL A 211 -19.32 -7.45 -27.10
CA VAL A 211 -18.76 -7.72 -25.77
C VAL A 211 -18.27 -9.16 -25.65
N LEU A 212 -19.09 -10.14 -26.04
CA LEU A 212 -18.80 -11.56 -25.85
C LEU A 212 -17.88 -12.17 -26.92
N ALA A 213 -18.05 -11.80 -28.18
CA ALA A 213 -17.37 -12.42 -29.32
C ALA A 213 -16.20 -11.61 -29.86
N VAL A 214 -16.05 -10.33 -29.47
CA VAL A 214 -14.93 -9.48 -29.89
C VAL A 214 -14.09 -9.03 -28.70
N SER A 215 -14.69 -8.27 -27.78
CA SER A 215 -13.98 -7.62 -26.68
C SER A 215 -13.43 -8.63 -25.66
N TYR A 216 -14.18 -9.70 -25.34
CA TYR A 216 -13.68 -10.77 -24.48
C TYR A 216 -12.52 -11.55 -25.12
N PRO A 217 -12.61 -12.07 -26.37
CA PRO A 217 -11.47 -12.70 -27.04
C PRO A 217 -10.28 -11.78 -27.25
N ALA A 218 -10.49 -10.48 -27.49
CA ALA A 218 -9.40 -9.51 -27.56
C ALA A 218 -8.65 -9.40 -26.23
N LEU A 219 -9.37 -9.34 -25.11
CA LEU A 219 -8.76 -9.37 -23.78
C LEU A 219 -8.07 -10.71 -23.50
N ALA A 220 -8.65 -11.84 -23.91
CA ALA A 220 -7.98 -13.14 -23.82
C ALA A 220 -6.67 -13.17 -24.63
N LEU A 221 -6.63 -12.53 -25.80
CA LEU A 221 -5.45 -12.48 -26.65
C LEU A 221 -4.29 -11.71 -26.00
N THR A 222 -4.57 -10.68 -25.21
CA THR A 222 -3.49 -9.98 -24.45
C THR A 222 -2.87 -10.87 -23.38
N LYS A 223 -3.60 -11.89 -22.90
CA LYS A 223 -3.08 -12.88 -21.93
C LYS A 223 -2.08 -13.85 -22.52
N VAL A 224 -1.96 -13.94 -23.84
CA VAL A 224 -0.82 -14.61 -24.48
C VAL A 224 0.46 -13.87 -24.14
N ARG A 225 0.44 -12.54 -24.25
CA ARG A 225 1.59 -11.68 -23.93
C ARG A 225 1.96 -11.85 -22.46
N SER A 226 1.01 -11.58 -21.57
CA SER A 226 1.16 -11.60 -20.11
C SER A 226 1.15 -13.01 -19.48
N PHE A 227 1.38 -14.06 -20.25
CA PHE A 227 1.24 -15.43 -19.74
C PHE A 227 2.26 -15.72 -18.64
N LEU A 228 3.54 -15.51 -18.95
CA LEU A 228 4.69 -15.68 -18.06
C LEU A 228 5.73 -14.59 -18.35
N GLU A 229 5.30 -13.33 -18.27
CA GLU A 229 6.19 -12.18 -18.44
C GLU A 229 7.13 -12.00 -17.26
N HIS A 230 6.70 -12.46 -16.08
CA HIS A 230 7.48 -12.34 -14.85
C HIS A 230 7.62 -13.64 -14.09
N GLN A 231 8.77 -13.78 -13.44
CA GLN A 231 9.08 -14.84 -12.49
C GLN A 231 9.60 -14.23 -11.20
N ALA A 232 9.39 -14.93 -10.09
CA ALA A 232 10.05 -14.57 -8.85
C ALA A 232 11.56 -14.87 -8.95
N ALA A 233 12.39 -13.88 -8.66
CA ALA A 233 13.83 -13.98 -8.57
C ALA A 233 14.38 -12.99 -7.53
N ASP A 234 15.50 -13.31 -6.90
CA ASP A 234 16.11 -12.42 -5.89
C ASP A 234 16.57 -11.11 -6.51
N ASP A 235 17.23 -11.19 -7.67
CA ASP A 235 17.63 -10.03 -8.48
C ASP A 235 16.41 -9.49 -9.25
N PRO A 236 15.99 -8.22 -9.05
CA PRO A 236 14.91 -7.59 -9.82
C PRO A 236 15.09 -7.66 -11.34
N LEU A 237 16.33 -7.61 -11.83
CA LEU A 237 16.63 -7.65 -13.27
C LEU A 237 16.40 -9.04 -13.87
N ALA A 238 16.34 -10.08 -13.03
CA ALA A 238 16.04 -11.47 -13.38
C ALA A 238 14.55 -11.82 -13.42
N ARG A 239 13.68 -10.86 -13.07
CA ARG A 239 12.24 -11.11 -12.95
C ARG A 239 11.50 -11.00 -14.27
N SER A 240 12.01 -10.27 -15.27
CA SER A 240 11.30 -10.02 -16.53
C SER A 240 11.83 -10.86 -17.70
N VAL A 241 10.91 -11.41 -18.49
CA VAL A 241 11.24 -12.29 -19.61
C VAL A 241 11.76 -11.53 -20.83
N ILE A 242 12.53 -12.25 -21.65
CA ILE A 242 12.75 -11.90 -23.06
C ILE A 242 12.11 -12.98 -23.94
N ASN A 243 11.10 -12.62 -24.71
CA ASN A 243 10.44 -13.52 -25.62
C ASN A 243 10.82 -13.20 -27.07
N GLU A 244 11.58 -14.09 -27.71
CA GLU A 244 11.98 -13.97 -29.13
C GLU A 244 10.85 -14.40 -30.07
N ALA A 245 9.77 -13.62 -30.07
CA ALA A 245 8.53 -13.96 -30.76
C ALA A 245 8.58 -13.74 -32.29
N ALA A 246 7.74 -14.48 -33.01
CA ALA A 246 7.53 -14.34 -34.45
C ALA A 246 6.92 -12.97 -34.83
N LEU A 247 7.02 -12.59 -36.11
CA LEU A 247 6.58 -11.28 -36.60
C LEU A 247 5.15 -10.91 -36.22
N VAL A 248 4.19 -11.84 -36.36
CA VAL A 248 2.78 -11.57 -36.05
C VAL A 248 2.59 -11.09 -34.60
N TRP A 249 3.27 -11.72 -33.64
CA TRP A 249 3.20 -11.36 -32.23
C TRP A 249 3.91 -10.05 -31.93
N ARG A 250 5.07 -9.81 -32.57
CA ARG A 250 5.81 -8.55 -32.44
C ARG A 250 5.03 -7.36 -32.96
N VAL A 251 4.23 -7.54 -34.01
CA VAL A 251 3.33 -6.49 -34.52
C VAL A 251 2.17 -6.29 -33.55
N LEU A 252 1.48 -7.37 -33.17
CA LEU A 252 0.31 -7.30 -32.31
C LEU A 252 0.62 -6.67 -30.94
N PHE A 253 1.76 -7.03 -30.36
CA PHE A 253 2.18 -6.57 -29.04
C PHE A 253 3.24 -5.47 -29.10
N LEU A 254 3.49 -4.87 -30.26
CA LEU A 254 4.40 -3.73 -30.41
C LEU A 254 5.79 -4.02 -29.78
N ASN A 255 6.39 -5.15 -30.12
CA ASN A 255 7.67 -5.62 -29.56
C ASN A 255 7.77 -5.69 -28.02
N LEU A 256 6.67 -5.53 -27.27
CA LEU A 256 6.67 -5.60 -25.80
C LEU A 256 7.00 -7.00 -25.27
N ASN A 257 7.05 -7.99 -26.15
CA ASN A 257 7.63 -9.30 -25.88
C ASN A 257 9.12 -9.24 -25.46
N TYR A 258 9.84 -8.14 -25.73
CA TYR A 258 11.15 -7.85 -25.14
C TYR A 258 10.98 -7.18 -23.75
N HIS A 259 10.22 -7.83 -22.88
CA HIS A 259 9.68 -7.24 -21.66
C HIS A 259 10.75 -6.76 -20.67
N SER A 260 11.85 -7.51 -20.54
CA SER A 260 13.03 -7.09 -19.76
C SER A 260 13.62 -5.75 -20.24
N VAL A 261 13.72 -5.54 -21.56
CA VAL A 261 14.23 -4.28 -22.13
C VAL A 261 13.27 -3.14 -21.87
N HIS A 262 11.97 -3.42 -21.94
CA HIS A 262 10.92 -2.45 -21.64
C HIS A 262 10.95 -1.99 -20.18
N HIS A 263 11.09 -2.91 -19.22
CA HIS A 263 11.24 -2.52 -17.80
C HIS A 263 12.50 -1.69 -17.57
N ASP A 264 13.64 -2.06 -18.15
CA ASP A 264 14.90 -1.30 -18.00
C ASP A 264 14.80 0.10 -18.62
N LEU A 265 14.10 0.22 -19.75
CA LEU A 265 14.04 1.43 -20.58
C LEU A 265 12.60 1.76 -21.02
N PRO A 266 11.69 2.12 -20.11
CA PRO A 266 10.25 2.25 -20.41
C PRO A 266 9.92 3.38 -21.39
N GLY A 267 10.79 4.40 -21.49
CA GLY A 267 10.62 5.51 -22.44
C GLY A 267 11.15 5.24 -23.85
N VAL A 268 11.57 4.01 -24.16
CA VAL A 268 11.94 3.61 -25.53
C VAL A 268 10.67 3.24 -26.28
N PRO A 269 10.40 3.82 -27.46
CA PRO A 269 9.23 3.49 -28.24
C PRO A 269 9.31 2.03 -28.71
N TRP A 270 8.15 1.39 -28.84
CA TRP A 270 8.03 0.00 -29.24
C TRP A 270 8.89 -0.45 -30.44
N TYR A 271 9.08 0.39 -31.46
CA TYR A 271 9.88 0.04 -32.64
C TYR A 271 11.40 0.03 -32.37
N GLY A 272 11.86 0.59 -31.25
CA GLY A 272 13.26 0.61 -30.82
C GLY A 272 13.67 -0.59 -29.95
N LEU A 273 12.73 -1.19 -29.19
CA LEU A 273 13.00 -2.23 -28.19
C LEU A 273 13.85 -3.39 -28.76
N ARG A 274 13.46 -3.90 -29.94
CA ARG A 274 14.17 -5.01 -30.58
C ARG A 274 15.61 -4.64 -30.99
N GLU A 275 15.82 -3.44 -31.52
CA GLU A 275 17.15 -3.01 -31.97
C GLU A 275 18.10 -2.91 -30.77
N ILE A 276 17.62 -2.40 -29.63
CA ILE A 276 18.39 -2.35 -28.39
C ILE A 276 18.69 -3.75 -27.87
N TYR A 277 17.68 -4.64 -27.80
CA TYR A 277 17.89 -6.02 -27.38
C TYR A 277 18.98 -6.71 -28.22
N LEU A 278 18.90 -6.64 -29.54
CA LEU A 278 19.84 -7.37 -30.41
C LEU A 278 21.28 -6.89 -30.26
N ARG A 279 21.50 -5.61 -29.97
CA ARG A 279 22.83 -5.03 -29.76
C ARG A 279 23.44 -5.39 -28.40
N ASN A 280 22.60 -5.63 -27.40
CA ASN A 280 22.99 -5.98 -26.02
C ASN A 280 22.48 -7.37 -25.60
N LYS A 281 22.31 -8.28 -26.57
CA LYS A 281 21.60 -9.55 -26.37
C LYS A 281 22.22 -10.36 -25.24
N HIS A 282 23.53 -10.54 -25.28
CA HIS A 282 24.25 -11.34 -24.29
C HIS A 282 24.10 -10.77 -22.87
N ASP A 283 24.23 -9.45 -22.72
CA ASP A 283 24.15 -8.78 -21.41
C ASP A 283 22.75 -8.89 -20.80
N TYR A 284 21.70 -8.67 -21.61
CA TYR A 284 20.32 -8.83 -21.17
C TYR A 284 20.01 -10.27 -20.78
N GLN A 285 20.49 -11.25 -21.54
CA GLN A 285 20.30 -12.66 -21.22
C GLN A 285 21.06 -13.07 -19.95
N GLN A 286 22.21 -12.47 -19.67
CA GLN A 286 22.93 -12.70 -18.41
C GLN A 286 22.21 -12.06 -17.21
N ARG A 287 21.85 -10.77 -17.31
CA ARG A 287 21.14 -10.06 -16.23
C ARG A 287 19.80 -10.69 -15.90
N ASN A 288 19.08 -11.14 -16.93
CA ASN A 288 17.80 -11.79 -16.71
C ASN A 288 17.92 -13.28 -16.32
N GLN A 289 19.12 -13.75 -15.98
CA GLN A 289 19.42 -15.13 -15.59
C GLN A 289 18.91 -16.18 -16.60
N GLN A 290 19.05 -15.89 -17.89
CA GLN A 290 18.59 -16.72 -19.00
C GLN A 290 17.07 -16.95 -19.02
N PHE A 291 16.28 -16.03 -18.46
CA PHE A 291 14.82 -16.05 -18.57
C PHE A 291 14.40 -15.61 -19.99
N VAL A 292 14.62 -16.50 -20.96
CA VAL A 292 14.43 -16.28 -22.38
C VAL A 292 13.57 -17.39 -22.96
N VAL A 293 12.60 -17.04 -23.80
CA VAL A 293 11.72 -18.01 -24.48
C VAL A 293 11.75 -17.79 -26.00
N ARG A 294 11.69 -18.88 -26.79
CA ARG A 294 11.69 -18.84 -28.25
C ARG A 294 10.27 -18.77 -28.81
N GLY A 295 9.57 -17.69 -28.46
CA GLY A 295 8.21 -17.44 -28.91
C GLY A 295 7.13 -18.08 -28.03
N TYR A 296 5.91 -17.52 -28.11
CA TYR A 296 4.75 -18.00 -27.36
C TYR A 296 4.36 -19.46 -27.66
N GLY A 297 4.76 -20.01 -28.80
CA GLY A 297 4.53 -21.43 -29.15
C GLY A 297 5.31 -22.41 -28.28
N GLU A 298 6.38 -21.97 -27.62
CA GLU A 298 7.08 -22.76 -26.59
C GLU A 298 6.24 -22.90 -25.33
N TRP A 299 5.73 -21.79 -24.79
CA TRP A 299 4.82 -21.80 -23.64
C TRP A 299 3.52 -22.55 -23.91
N LEU A 300 2.94 -22.38 -25.10
CA LEU A 300 1.76 -23.14 -25.51
C LEU A 300 2.00 -24.65 -25.34
N ARG A 301 3.14 -25.17 -25.82
CA ARG A 301 3.48 -26.59 -25.72
C ARG A 301 3.80 -27.02 -24.29
N GLN A 302 4.57 -26.20 -23.56
CA GLN A 302 5.03 -26.53 -22.22
C GLN A 302 3.93 -26.49 -21.17
N PHE A 303 3.00 -25.53 -21.30
CA PHE A 303 1.98 -25.23 -20.29
C PHE A 303 0.56 -25.49 -20.77
N TRP A 304 0.37 -26.27 -21.86
CA TRP A 304 -0.95 -26.69 -22.30
C TRP A 304 -1.73 -27.40 -21.19
N ALA A 305 -1.08 -28.38 -20.55
CA ALA A 305 -1.65 -29.17 -19.45
C ALA A 305 -0.91 -28.98 -18.12
N LYS A 306 0.27 -28.35 -18.14
CA LYS A 306 1.06 -28.03 -16.94
C LYS A 306 0.76 -26.60 -16.51
N ASN A 307 0.58 -26.38 -15.22
CA ASN A 307 0.47 -25.04 -14.66
C ASN A 307 1.85 -24.40 -14.51
N VAL A 308 1.92 -23.09 -14.73
CA VAL A 308 3.08 -22.32 -14.28
C VAL A 308 3.07 -22.27 -12.75
N ASP A 309 4.25 -22.38 -12.14
CA ASP A 309 4.44 -22.29 -10.69
C ASP A 309 4.41 -20.85 -10.19
N VAL A 310 3.26 -20.21 -10.38
CA VAL A 310 2.95 -18.86 -9.91
C VAL A 310 1.80 -18.97 -8.91
N THR A 311 2.15 -19.42 -7.71
CA THR A 311 1.23 -19.56 -6.58
C THR A 311 1.68 -18.66 -5.43
N VAL A 312 2.28 -19.21 -4.38
CA VAL A 312 2.96 -18.43 -3.34
C VAL A 312 4.27 -17.88 -3.89
N HIS A 313 4.58 -16.61 -3.63
CA HIS A 313 5.86 -16.03 -4.05
C HIS A 313 7.03 -16.66 -3.25
N PRO A 314 8.02 -17.30 -3.90
CA PRO A 314 9.06 -18.10 -3.22
C PRO A 314 10.01 -17.27 -2.35
N GLY A 315 10.24 -15.99 -2.70
CA GLY A 315 11.07 -15.05 -1.93
C GLY A 315 10.29 -14.19 -0.94
N VAL A 316 8.95 -14.28 -0.93
CA VAL A 316 8.07 -13.64 0.05
C VAL A 316 7.45 -14.76 0.86
N LYS A 317 8.31 -15.56 1.51
CA LYS A 317 7.90 -16.27 2.72
C LYS A 317 7.48 -15.19 3.72
N SER A 318 6.41 -15.41 4.47
CA SER A 318 6.03 -14.53 5.60
C SER A 318 7.26 -14.12 6.43
N MET A 319 7.84 -12.97 6.10
CA MET A 319 9.02 -12.33 6.71
C MET A 319 8.92 -10.81 6.50
N THR A 320 7.70 -10.26 6.38
CA THR A 320 7.55 -8.82 6.59
C THR A 320 7.37 -8.59 8.06
N LYS A 321 8.52 -8.37 8.68
CA LYS A 321 8.65 -7.79 9.99
C LYS A 321 7.75 -6.53 10.06
N THR A 322 6.79 -6.52 10.98
CA THR A 322 5.70 -5.53 11.02
C THR A 322 6.08 -4.26 11.78
N LEU A 323 5.58 -3.13 11.30
CA LEU A 323 5.75 -1.80 11.91
C LEU A 323 4.37 -1.21 12.25
N ALA A 324 4.11 -0.92 13.53
CA ALA A 324 2.93 -0.20 13.99
C ALA A 324 3.30 0.92 14.99
N PHE A 325 3.37 2.15 14.50
CA PHE A 325 3.82 3.33 15.23
C PHE A 325 3.27 4.60 14.54
N PRO A 326 2.93 5.69 15.26
CA PRO A 326 2.95 5.85 16.71
C PRO A 326 1.72 5.29 17.43
N MET A 327 1.84 5.11 18.75
CA MET A 327 0.73 4.61 19.57
C MET A 327 -0.47 5.58 19.56
N TYR A 328 -0.20 6.89 19.54
CA TYR A 328 -1.23 7.93 19.50
C TYR A 328 -1.41 8.47 18.09
N ALA A 329 -2.31 7.83 17.35
CA ALA A 329 -2.59 8.12 15.96
C ALA A 329 -3.76 9.12 15.76
N ILE A 330 -3.63 10.36 16.25
CA ILE A 330 -4.71 11.37 16.19
C ILE A 330 -4.92 11.94 14.77
N ASN A 331 -3.85 12.39 14.10
CA ASN A 331 -3.92 12.92 12.73
C ASN A 331 -3.37 11.91 11.72
N THR A 332 -4.22 11.32 10.89
CA THR A 332 -3.83 10.28 9.92
C THR A 332 -2.71 10.73 8.98
N ALA A 333 -2.75 11.96 8.48
CA ALA A 333 -1.77 12.44 7.51
C ALA A 333 -0.37 12.59 8.14
N ASP A 334 -0.28 13.09 9.37
CA ASP A 334 1.01 13.23 10.07
C ASP A 334 1.53 11.86 10.54
N ASN A 335 0.65 10.94 10.95
CA ASN A 335 1.04 9.56 11.23
C ASN A 335 1.63 8.87 9.99
N ASP A 336 0.99 9.01 8.83
CA ASP A 336 1.46 8.42 7.58
C ASP A 336 2.83 8.96 7.20
N ARG A 337 3.07 10.27 7.38
CA ARG A 337 4.38 10.89 7.13
C ARG A 337 5.46 10.34 8.06
N LEU A 338 5.16 10.23 9.36
CA LEU A 338 6.08 9.65 10.34
C LEU A 338 6.41 8.20 10.00
N TRP A 339 5.38 7.43 9.63
CA TRP A 339 5.54 6.03 9.26
C TRP A 339 6.41 5.87 8.01
N GLN A 340 6.19 6.68 6.97
CA GLN A 340 7.02 6.65 5.76
C GLN A 340 8.47 7.08 6.06
N ALA A 341 8.68 8.11 6.90
CA ALA A 341 10.02 8.54 7.29
C ALA A 341 10.79 7.42 8.00
N VAL A 342 10.18 6.76 8.98
CA VAL A 342 10.77 5.62 9.68
C VAL A 342 11.01 4.46 8.72
N ARG A 343 10.05 4.14 7.84
CA ARG A 343 10.22 3.07 6.84
C ARG A 343 11.41 3.35 5.92
N THR A 344 11.58 4.56 5.43
CA THR A 344 12.74 4.93 4.59
C THR A 344 14.05 4.69 5.34
N LEU A 345 14.15 5.20 6.58
CA LEU A 345 15.35 5.02 7.42
C LEU A 345 15.66 3.55 7.74
N LEU A 346 14.63 2.72 7.90
CA LEU A 346 14.79 1.27 8.11
C LEU A 346 15.24 0.56 6.84
N LEU A 347 14.67 0.92 5.68
CA LEU A 347 15.04 0.35 4.39
C LEU A 347 16.51 0.64 4.04
N GLU A 348 16.99 1.85 4.31
CA GLU A 348 18.40 2.24 4.16
C GLU A 348 19.36 1.37 4.99
N ARG A 349 18.86 0.81 6.10
CA ARG A 349 19.59 -0.10 6.99
C ARG A 349 19.34 -1.58 6.68
N GLY A 350 18.73 -1.87 5.53
CA GLY A 350 18.43 -3.24 5.09
C GLY A 350 17.26 -3.90 5.80
N LEU A 351 16.48 -3.15 6.60
CA LEU A 351 15.31 -3.66 7.30
C LEU A 351 14.04 -3.40 6.48
N ARG A 352 13.44 -4.48 5.96
CA ARG A 352 12.18 -4.41 5.23
C ARG A 352 11.00 -4.49 6.20
N VAL A 353 10.02 -3.61 6.01
CA VAL A 353 8.83 -3.50 6.86
C VAL A 353 7.53 -3.43 6.08
N SER A 354 6.47 -3.98 6.66
CA SER A 354 5.09 -3.79 6.23
C SER A 354 4.28 -3.09 7.33
N SER A 355 3.22 -2.39 6.92
CA SER A 355 2.27 -1.77 7.85
C SER A 355 1.39 -2.84 8.49
N TRP A 356 1.19 -2.77 9.79
CA TRP A 356 0.18 -3.59 10.47
C TRP A 356 -1.19 -2.88 10.48
N ASN A 357 -2.23 -3.57 10.00
CA ASN A 357 -3.59 -3.02 9.85
C ASN A 357 -4.63 -3.71 10.76
N GLY A 358 -4.18 -4.40 11.81
CA GLY A 358 -5.07 -5.07 12.76
C GLY A 358 -5.65 -4.12 13.80
N THR A 359 -6.50 -4.66 14.68
CA THR A 359 -7.09 -3.91 15.81
C THR A 359 -6.66 -4.44 17.17
N ASP A 360 -6.06 -5.64 17.23
CA ASP A 360 -5.57 -6.27 18.46
C ASP A 360 -4.09 -5.91 18.69
N LEU A 361 -3.87 -4.80 19.41
CA LEU A 361 -2.52 -4.30 19.70
C LEU A 361 -1.71 -5.26 20.57
N LEU A 362 -2.34 -5.99 21.49
CA LEU A 362 -1.62 -6.92 22.36
C LEU A 362 -1.08 -8.10 21.54
N ALA A 363 -1.91 -8.70 20.68
CA ALA A 363 -1.48 -9.76 19.77
C ALA A 363 -0.38 -9.27 18.82
N HIS A 364 -0.43 -8.01 18.37
CA HIS A 364 0.63 -7.40 17.58
C HIS A 364 1.94 -7.28 18.36
N TRP A 365 1.89 -6.75 19.58
CA TRP A 365 3.08 -6.58 20.42
C TRP A 365 3.72 -7.90 20.87
N GLN A 366 2.94 -8.99 20.90
CA GLN A 366 3.44 -10.34 21.21
C GLN A 366 3.91 -11.11 19.97
N SER A 367 3.78 -10.54 18.78
CA SER A 367 4.16 -11.22 17.54
C SER A 367 5.68 -11.40 17.43
N PRO A 368 6.17 -12.59 17.07
CA PRO A 368 7.59 -12.78 16.74
C PRO A 368 8.01 -11.99 15.49
N GLU A 369 7.05 -11.58 14.65
CA GLU A 369 7.28 -10.75 13.47
C GLU A 369 7.30 -9.25 13.79
N LEU A 370 7.26 -8.84 15.05
CA LEU A 370 7.31 -7.44 15.45
C LEU A 370 8.71 -6.84 15.22
N LEU A 371 8.86 -5.94 14.24
CA LEU A 371 10.13 -5.20 14.12
C LEU A 371 10.16 -3.97 14.99
N LEU A 372 9.13 -3.14 14.92
CA LEU A 372 9.08 -1.92 15.70
C LEU A 372 7.63 -1.55 15.99
N SER A 373 7.31 -1.31 17.25
CA SER A 373 6.05 -0.68 17.65
C SER A 373 6.27 0.17 18.88
N GLN A 374 5.26 0.95 19.25
CA GLN A 374 5.21 1.68 20.51
C GLN A 374 4.03 1.19 21.33
N THR A 375 4.27 1.03 22.62
CA THR A 375 3.26 0.58 23.59
C THR A 375 3.23 1.50 24.82
N CYS A 376 2.30 1.25 25.74
CA CYS A 376 2.35 1.85 27.07
C CYS A 376 3.47 1.20 27.89
N GLY A 377 4.04 1.93 28.85
CA GLY A 377 5.02 1.35 29.79
C GLY A 377 4.44 0.20 30.64
N PHE A 378 3.14 0.22 30.94
CA PHE A 378 2.53 -0.78 31.83
C PHE A 378 2.41 -2.17 31.18
N PRO A 379 1.87 -2.32 29.95
CA PRO A 379 1.92 -3.60 29.22
C PRO A 379 3.34 -4.14 29.04
N LEU A 380 4.34 -3.27 28.82
CA LEU A 380 5.74 -3.68 28.72
C LEU A 380 6.15 -4.52 29.95
N VAL A 381 5.83 -4.07 31.16
CA VAL A 381 6.26 -4.73 32.40
C VAL A 381 5.28 -5.76 32.95
N THR A 382 4.06 -5.84 32.43
CA THR A 382 3.05 -6.82 32.89
C THR A 382 2.75 -7.94 31.90
N GLN A 383 2.87 -7.70 30.60
CA GLN A 383 2.32 -8.57 29.54
C GLN A 383 3.32 -8.90 28.42
N LEU A 384 4.38 -8.11 28.25
CA LEU A 384 5.30 -8.22 27.12
C LEU A 384 6.70 -8.60 27.60
N THR A 385 6.89 -9.81 28.14
CA THR A 385 8.20 -10.26 28.67
C THR A 385 9.23 -10.53 27.57
N ASP A 386 8.77 -10.92 26.39
CA ASP A 386 9.63 -11.51 25.35
C ASP A 386 10.14 -10.50 24.32
N VAL A 387 9.75 -9.23 24.44
CA VAL A 387 10.21 -8.13 23.58
C VAL A 387 11.40 -7.37 24.17
N GLN A 388 12.24 -6.82 23.31
CA GLN A 388 13.31 -5.90 23.68
C GLN A 388 12.83 -4.45 23.67
N THR A 389 13.32 -3.63 24.61
CA THR A 389 13.10 -2.18 24.59
C THR A 389 14.14 -1.51 23.71
N VAL A 390 13.69 -0.83 22.66
CA VAL A 390 14.54 -0.07 21.74
C VAL A 390 14.90 1.27 22.37
N GLY A 391 13.92 1.98 22.92
CA GLY A 391 14.09 3.28 23.57
C GLY A 391 12.75 3.99 23.75
N CYS A 392 12.76 5.31 23.87
CA CYS A 392 11.55 6.12 23.82
C CYS A 392 11.82 7.50 23.20
N PHE A 393 10.76 8.13 22.69
CA PHE A 393 10.82 9.50 22.21
C PHE A 393 10.73 10.51 23.37
N HIS A 394 11.39 11.65 23.19
CA HIS A 394 11.21 12.83 24.02
C HIS A 394 10.11 13.67 23.39
N TYR A 395 8.96 13.78 24.07
CA TYR A 395 7.87 14.60 23.56
C TYR A 395 7.99 16.05 24.02
N THR A 396 7.63 17.00 23.16
CA THR A 396 7.61 18.45 23.44
C THR A 396 6.26 18.93 23.97
N ALA A 397 5.33 18.02 24.24
CA ALA A 397 4.04 18.31 24.84
C ALA A 397 4.20 18.89 26.27
N PRO A 398 3.35 19.84 26.69
CA PRO A 398 3.28 20.25 28.09
C PRO A 398 3.10 19.03 29.01
N GLY A 399 3.87 18.95 30.09
CA GLY A 399 3.89 17.82 31.01
C GLY A 399 4.97 16.76 30.73
N CYS A 400 5.67 16.86 29.58
CA CYS A 400 6.82 16.01 29.24
C CYS A 400 8.15 16.69 29.58
N GLU A 401 9.13 15.90 30.03
CA GLU A 401 10.51 16.36 30.30
C GLU A 401 11.51 15.22 30.03
N GLY A 402 12.38 15.40 29.04
CA GLY A 402 13.33 14.38 28.62
C GLY A 402 12.61 13.09 28.22
N ILE A 403 12.96 11.98 28.88
CA ILE A 403 12.30 10.68 28.67
C ILE A 403 10.98 10.53 29.42
N HIS A 404 10.55 11.51 30.22
CA HIS A 404 9.38 11.38 31.10
C HIS A 404 8.14 12.07 30.53
N TYR A 405 6.98 11.51 30.84
CA TYR A 405 5.66 12.09 30.60
C TYR A 405 4.79 11.93 31.83
N ARG A 406 3.62 12.58 31.85
CA ARG A 406 2.63 12.45 32.92
C ARG A 406 1.21 12.36 32.36
N SER A 407 0.27 12.06 33.24
CA SER A 407 -1.15 12.14 32.91
C SER A 407 -1.76 13.38 33.53
N PHE A 408 -2.66 14.01 32.79
CA PHE A 408 -3.51 15.08 33.28
C PHE A 408 -4.79 14.48 33.83
N LEU A 409 -5.16 14.91 35.04
CA LEU A 409 -6.47 14.66 35.60
C LEU A 409 -7.42 15.66 34.96
N VAL A 410 -8.36 15.17 34.16
CA VAL A 410 -9.27 15.98 33.36
C VAL A 410 -10.68 15.82 33.91
N ALA A 411 -11.36 16.95 34.06
CA ALA A 411 -12.77 17.05 34.39
C ALA A 411 -13.44 18.06 33.44
N ARG A 412 -14.73 18.32 33.65
CA ARG A 412 -15.45 19.37 32.91
C ARG A 412 -15.02 20.75 33.39
N GLU A 413 -15.12 21.75 32.52
CA GLU A 413 -14.79 23.15 32.83
C GLU A 413 -15.52 23.68 34.08
N ALA A 414 -16.78 23.26 34.30
CA ALA A 414 -17.54 23.62 35.49
C ALA A 414 -16.93 23.12 36.81
N ASP A 415 -16.02 22.15 36.73
CA ASP A 415 -15.32 21.51 37.82
C ASP A 415 -13.83 21.95 37.90
N ALA A 416 -13.39 22.95 37.13
CA ALA A 416 -11.98 23.37 37.01
C ALA A 416 -11.29 23.77 38.33
N GLY A 417 -12.05 24.23 39.32
CA GLY A 417 -11.54 24.61 40.65
C GLY A 417 -11.42 23.46 41.65
N LYS A 418 -11.79 22.23 41.26
CA LYS A 418 -11.76 21.05 42.14
C LYS A 418 -10.39 20.40 42.18
N THR A 419 -10.11 19.72 43.29
CA THR A 419 -8.96 18.82 43.46
C THR A 419 -9.40 17.37 43.26
N LEU A 420 -8.45 16.45 43.11
CA LEU A 420 -8.77 15.01 43.01
C LEU A 420 -9.65 14.52 44.17
N ALA A 421 -9.42 15.02 45.40
CA ALA A 421 -10.18 14.62 46.58
C ALA A 421 -11.69 14.92 46.49
N ASP A 422 -12.06 15.98 45.75
CA ASP A 422 -13.46 16.39 45.54
C ASP A 422 -14.23 15.44 44.61
N PHE A 423 -13.54 14.53 43.92
CA PHE A 423 -14.13 13.50 43.07
C PHE A 423 -14.38 12.17 43.81
N ARG A 424 -14.20 12.14 45.13
CA ARG A 424 -14.56 10.97 45.95
C ARG A 424 -16.04 10.63 45.77
N GLY A 425 -16.31 9.35 45.49
CA GLY A 425 -17.66 8.84 45.26
C GLY A 425 -18.28 9.26 43.93
N GLN A 426 -17.53 9.92 43.04
CA GLN A 426 -17.97 10.24 41.68
C GLN A 426 -17.60 9.12 40.69
N ARG A 427 -18.00 9.28 39.43
CA ARG A 427 -17.75 8.30 38.35
C ARG A 427 -16.44 8.63 37.63
N ALA A 428 -15.52 7.67 37.57
CA ALA A 428 -14.31 7.78 36.76
C ALA A 428 -14.49 7.10 35.40
N VAL A 429 -13.67 7.52 34.42
CA VAL A 429 -13.53 6.82 33.15
C VAL A 429 -12.05 6.64 32.80
N SER A 430 -11.69 5.42 32.43
CA SER A 430 -10.37 5.01 31.98
C SER A 430 -10.46 4.42 30.59
N ASN A 431 -9.40 4.47 29.81
CA ASN A 431 -9.35 3.82 28.49
C ASN A 431 -9.36 2.29 28.63
N SER A 432 -8.41 1.73 29.37
CA SER A 432 -8.26 0.29 29.56
C SER A 432 -7.52 -0.02 30.86
N VAL A 433 -7.74 -1.22 31.42
CA VAL A 433 -7.13 -1.65 32.70
C VAL A 433 -5.62 -1.82 32.64
N ASP A 434 -5.08 -2.01 31.44
CA ASP A 434 -3.66 -2.15 31.15
C ASP A 434 -3.00 -0.82 30.72
N SER A 435 -3.73 0.30 30.77
CA SER A 435 -3.14 1.60 30.48
C SER A 435 -2.30 2.13 31.65
N GLN A 436 -1.09 2.59 31.34
CA GLN A 436 -0.31 3.36 32.32
C GLN A 436 -1.00 4.68 32.63
N SER A 437 -1.18 5.52 31.62
CA SER A 437 -1.63 6.90 31.79
C SER A 437 -3.11 7.03 32.12
N GLY A 438 -3.97 6.17 31.56
CA GLY A 438 -5.40 6.27 31.75
C GLY A 438 -5.96 5.47 32.93
N TYR A 439 -5.17 4.56 33.52
CA TYR A 439 -5.63 3.69 34.60
C TYR A 439 -4.63 3.58 35.75
N ASN A 440 -3.42 3.05 35.54
CA ASN A 440 -2.48 2.82 36.63
C ASN A 440 -2.04 4.13 37.33
N ALA A 441 -1.84 5.19 36.56
CA ALA A 441 -1.50 6.51 37.09
C ALA A 441 -2.66 7.09 37.94
N LEU A 442 -3.92 6.95 37.50
CA LEU A 442 -5.07 7.37 38.28
C LEU A 442 -5.21 6.53 39.56
N ARG A 443 -5.01 5.20 39.45
CA ARG A 443 -5.00 4.29 40.60
C ARG A 443 -3.97 4.72 41.65
N LYS A 444 -2.75 5.04 41.23
CA LYS A 444 -1.70 5.56 42.12
C LYS A 444 -2.17 6.81 42.86
N MET A 445 -2.76 7.76 42.14
CA MET A 445 -3.19 9.03 42.73
C MET A 445 -4.31 8.88 43.76
N VAL A 446 -5.25 7.95 43.54
CA VAL A 446 -6.38 7.76 44.46
C VAL A 446 -6.08 6.79 45.61
N ALA A 447 -5.05 5.95 45.49
CA ALA A 447 -4.66 4.98 46.51
C ALA A 447 -4.54 5.58 47.93
N PRO A 448 -3.77 6.66 48.17
CA PRO A 448 -3.64 7.25 49.50
C PRO A 448 -4.92 7.95 49.99
N LEU A 449 -5.86 8.23 49.08
CA LEU A 449 -7.13 8.87 49.40
C LEU A 449 -8.24 7.83 49.62
N SER A 450 -8.02 6.56 49.34
CA SER A 450 -9.10 5.57 49.31
C SER A 450 -9.52 5.13 50.71
N VAL A 451 -10.82 4.89 50.90
CA VAL A 451 -11.36 4.38 52.18
C VAL A 451 -11.86 2.97 51.92
N GLN A 452 -11.34 1.98 52.66
CA GLN A 452 -11.63 0.56 52.45
C GLN A 452 -11.40 0.12 50.99
N GLY A 453 -10.32 0.61 50.38
CA GLY A 453 -9.96 0.27 49.00
C GLY A 453 -10.86 0.88 47.91
N ARG A 454 -11.74 1.83 48.25
CA ARG A 454 -12.65 2.49 47.30
C ARG A 454 -12.46 4.01 47.31
N PHE A 455 -12.45 4.59 46.12
CA PHE A 455 -12.43 6.04 45.92
C PHE A 455 -13.58 6.53 45.03
N PHE A 456 -13.78 5.91 43.87
CA PHE A 456 -14.88 6.22 42.96
C PHE A 456 -16.11 5.34 43.23
N SER A 457 -17.30 5.81 42.85
CA SER A 457 -18.52 4.98 42.91
C SER A 457 -18.56 3.93 41.79
N GLU A 458 -17.98 4.28 40.64
CA GLU A 458 -17.94 3.47 39.42
C GLU A 458 -16.73 3.92 38.59
N THR A 459 -16.04 2.98 37.95
CA THR A 459 -15.03 3.28 36.92
C THR A 459 -15.40 2.56 35.62
N ARG A 460 -15.59 3.33 34.55
CA ARG A 460 -15.95 2.82 33.21
C ARG A 460 -14.73 2.69 32.30
N LEU A 461 -14.77 1.75 31.36
CA LEU A 461 -13.75 1.57 30.33
C LEU A 461 -14.26 2.11 28.99
N SER A 462 -13.59 3.14 28.46
CA SER A 462 -13.96 3.83 27.21
C SER A 462 -13.27 3.27 25.97
N GLY A 463 -12.21 2.49 26.14
CA GLY A 463 -11.36 1.95 25.07
C GLY A 463 -10.26 2.90 24.58
N SER A 464 -10.37 4.22 24.75
CA SER A 464 -9.32 5.18 24.35
C SER A 464 -9.39 6.50 25.12
N HIS A 465 -8.27 7.23 25.18
CA HIS A 465 -8.24 8.56 25.83
C HIS A 465 -9.24 9.53 25.20
N ARG A 466 -9.38 9.52 23.88
CA ARG A 466 -10.37 10.34 23.17
C ARG A 466 -11.80 10.01 23.62
N GLN A 467 -12.14 8.73 23.75
CA GLN A 467 -13.47 8.33 24.22
C GLN A 467 -13.68 8.63 25.71
N SER A 468 -12.62 8.61 26.55
CA SER A 468 -12.71 9.12 27.92
C SER A 468 -13.06 10.60 27.96
N LEU A 469 -12.44 11.43 27.10
CA LEU A 469 -12.75 12.87 27.01
C LEU A 469 -14.21 13.11 26.56
N VAL A 470 -14.69 12.35 25.58
CA VAL A 470 -16.10 12.39 25.14
C VAL A 470 -17.04 12.04 26.30
N ALA A 471 -16.74 10.99 27.06
CA ALA A 471 -17.56 10.59 28.21
C ALA A 471 -17.65 11.68 29.29
N LEU A 472 -16.58 12.46 29.49
CA LEU A 472 -16.60 13.62 30.38
C LEU A 472 -17.50 14.73 29.84
N ALA A 473 -17.37 15.07 28.55
CA ALA A 473 -18.16 16.11 27.90
C ALA A 473 -19.67 15.77 27.89
N GLU A 474 -20.01 14.50 27.68
CA GLU A 474 -21.39 13.98 27.69
C GLU A 474 -21.94 13.75 29.11
N ARG A 475 -21.17 14.06 30.16
CA ARG A 475 -21.54 13.88 31.58
C ARG A 475 -21.83 12.42 31.97
N SER A 476 -21.32 11.47 31.19
CA SER A 476 -21.42 10.04 31.51
C SER A 476 -20.33 9.58 32.48
N ALA A 477 -19.28 10.40 32.66
CA ALA A 477 -18.28 10.31 33.72
C ALA A 477 -17.90 11.71 34.25
N ASP A 478 -17.17 11.77 35.36
CA ASP A 478 -16.84 13.00 36.08
C ASP A 478 -15.35 13.35 36.08
N ILE A 479 -14.47 12.34 36.02
CA ILE A 479 -13.02 12.52 35.94
C ILE A 479 -12.33 11.41 35.14
N ALA A 480 -11.25 11.75 34.45
CA ALA A 480 -10.37 10.80 33.76
C ALA A 480 -8.90 11.18 33.95
N ALA A 481 -8.00 10.22 33.87
CA ALA A 481 -6.59 10.50 33.61
C ALA A 481 -6.30 10.37 32.11
N ILE A 482 -5.65 11.37 31.53
CA ILE A 482 -5.39 11.50 30.10
C ILE A 482 -3.91 11.73 29.88
N ASP A 483 -3.31 10.97 28.97
CA ASP A 483 -1.92 11.17 28.56
C ASP A 483 -1.69 12.60 28.03
N CYS A 484 -0.64 13.26 28.50
CA CYS A 484 -0.37 14.67 28.14
C CYS A 484 0.03 14.86 26.67
N VAL A 485 0.61 13.84 26.02
CA VAL A 485 0.91 13.86 24.57
C VAL A 485 -0.38 13.76 23.77
N THR A 486 -1.30 12.86 24.16
CA THR A 486 -2.63 12.76 23.56
C THR A 486 -3.41 14.05 23.71
N TRP A 487 -3.38 14.68 24.89
CA TRP A 487 -3.99 15.97 25.13
C TRP A 487 -3.45 17.04 24.16
N ALA A 488 -2.13 17.16 24.03
CA ALA A 488 -1.50 18.13 23.16
C ALA A 488 -1.79 17.89 21.67
N LEU A 489 -1.81 16.63 21.21
CA LEU A 489 -2.18 16.28 19.84
C LEU A 489 -3.66 16.59 19.55
N LEU A 490 -4.57 16.28 20.47
CA LEU A 490 -5.98 16.66 20.35
C LEU A 490 -6.15 18.18 20.35
N GLN A 491 -5.41 18.91 21.19
CA GLN A 491 -5.46 20.37 21.19
C GLN A 491 -5.01 20.97 19.86
N ARG A 492 -4.05 20.33 19.18
CA ARG A 492 -3.56 20.76 17.86
C ARG A 492 -4.54 20.43 16.73
N HIS A 493 -5.12 19.23 16.71
CA HIS A 493 -5.86 18.72 15.54
C HIS A 493 -7.38 18.65 15.72
N GLU A 494 -7.86 18.50 16.95
CA GLU A 494 -9.29 18.36 17.29
C GLU A 494 -9.65 19.19 18.55
N PRO A 495 -9.37 20.52 18.58
CA PRO A 495 -9.53 21.34 19.79
C PRO A 495 -10.96 21.36 20.35
N ASP A 496 -11.96 21.13 19.50
CA ASP A 496 -13.36 21.06 19.90
C ASP A 496 -13.65 19.95 20.92
N VAL A 497 -12.90 18.83 20.88
CA VAL A 497 -13.02 17.73 21.86
C VAL A 497 -12.67 18.21 23.28
N LEU A 498 -11.80 19.22 23.39
CA LEU A 498 -11.29 19.73 24.67
C LEU A 498 -12.05 20.97 25.17
N LYS A 499 -12.89 21.59 24.35
CA LYS A 499 -13.49 22.92 24.59
C LYS A 499 -14.26 23.07 25.91
N SER A 500 -14.80 21.98 26.45
CA SER A 500 -15.61 21.98 27.68
C SER A 500 -14.94 21.26 28.85
N LEU A 501 -13.63 21.02 28.76
CA LEU A 501 -12.85 20.23 29.68
C LEU A 501 -11.67 21.03 30.22
N SER A 502 -11.33 20.77 31.47
CA SER A 502 -10.24 21.44 32.19
C SER A 502 -9.32 20.42 32.86
N VAL A 503 -8.03 20.70 32.86
CA VAL A 503 -7.05 19.96 33.67
C VAL A 503 -7.16 20.43 35.12
N VAL A 504 -7.49 19.51 36.03
CA VAL A 504 -7.68 19.76 37.47
C VAL A 504 -6.52 19.24 38.33
N GLY A 505 -5.54 18.59 37.70
CA GLY A 505 -4.34 18.11 38.38
C GLY A 505 -3.45 17.29 37.44
N GLU A 506 -2.30 16.88 37.96
CA GLU A 506 -1.31 16.12 37.19
C GLU A 506 -0.78 14.95 38.02
N THR A 507 -0.43 13.85 37.37
CA THR A 507 0.25 12.73 38.03
C THR A 507 1.76 13.00 38.13
N PRO A 508 2.48 12.30 39.02
CA PRO A 508 3.93 12.26 38.98
C PRO A 508 4.44 11.82 37.59
N PRO A 509 5.65 12.26 37.19
CA PRO A 509 6.27 11.83 35.94
C PRO A 509 6.61 10.33 35.96
N THR A 510 6.55 9.71 34.79
CA THR A 510 6.91 8.31 34.53
C THR A 510 7.70 8.21 33.23
N PRO A 511 8.55 7.18 33.02
CA PRO A 511 9.17 6.94 31.73
C PRO A 511 8.16 6.93 30.58
N GLY A 512 8.57 7.51 29.45
CA GLY A 512 7.80 7.74 28.23
C GLY A 512 7.37 6.46 27.54
N LEU A 513 6.65 6.57 26.42
CA LEU A 513 6.11 5.41 25.73
C LEU A 513 7.24 4.56 25.11
N PRO A 514 7.44 3.31 25.56
CA PRO A 514 8.51 2.46 25.05
C PRO A 514 8.28 2.08 23.60
N LEU A 515 9.35 2.17 22.82
CA LEU A 515 9.51 1.53 21.52
C LEU A 515 10.06 0.12 21.75
N ILE A 516 9.42 -0.87 21.11
CA ILE A 516 9.68 -2.30 21.36
C ILE A 516 9.92 -3.06 20.05
N THR A 517 10.63 -4.17 20.15
CA THR A 517 10.90 -5.09 19.04
C THR A 517 10.95 -6.54 19.53
N ALA A 518 10.56 -7.50 18.70
CA ALA A 518 10.86 -8.93 18.90
C ALA A 518 12.26 -9.30 18.36
N GLY A 519 12.98 -8.34 17.76
CA GLY A 519 14.33 -8.53 17.24
C GLY A 519 15.39 -8.74 18.31
N ASP A 520 16.51 -9.30 17.88
CA ASP A 520 17.71 -9.50 18.68
C ASP A 520 18.50 -8.20 18.92
N ALA A 521 19.63 -8.28 19.62
CA ALA A 521 20.47 -7.12 19.92
C ALA A 521 20.94 -6.38 18.66
N SER A 522 21.28 -7.10 17.58
CA SER A 522 21.70 -6.48 16.31
C SER A 522 20.55 -5.68 15.67
N THR A 523 19.33 -6.22 15.70
CA THR A 523 18.13 -5.51 15.26
C THR A 523 17.91 -4.24 16.10
N VAL A 524 18.04 -4.33 17.43
CA VAL A 524 17.87 -3.18 18.33
C VAL A 524 18.83 -2.04 18.00
N GLU A 525 20.10 -2.34 17.69
CA GLU A 525 21.09 -1.34 17.32
C GLU A 525 20.72 -0.62 16.01
N LEU A 526 20.30 -1.36 14.98
CA LEU A 526 19.83 -0.78 13.72
C LEU A 526 18.59 0.11 13.92
N LEU A 527 17.65 -0.31 14.78
CA LEU A 527 16.48 0.48 15.11
C LEU A 527 16.85 1.76 15.84
N ARG A 528 17.76 1.70 16.80
CA ARG A 528 18.26 2.89 17.52
C ARG A 528 18.93 3.88 16.58
N ASP A 529 19.76 3.39 15.68
CA ASP A 529 20.43 4.22 14.68
C ASP A 529 19.41 4.93 13.76
N ALA A 530 18.39 4.20 13.28
CA ALA A 530 17.30 4.78 12.49
C ALA A 530 16.52 5.85 13.27
N LEU A 531 16.19 5.59 14.53
CA LEU A 531 15.42 6.51 15.37
C LEU A 531 16.24 7.75 15.78
N HIS A 532 17.55 7.60 15.95
CA HIS A 532 18.46 8.73 16.15
C HIS A 532 18.54 9.61 14.90
N ALA A 533 18.66 9.01 13.71
CA ALA A 533 18.64 9.72 12.44
C ALA A 533 17.31 10.50 12.26
N LEU A 534 16.18 9.85 12.55
CA LEU A 534 14.85 10.47 12.49
C LEU A 534 14.76 11.80 13.25
N VAL A 535 15.31 11.85 14.48
CA VAL A 535 15.21 13.03 15.34
C VAL A 535 16.36 14.03 15.18
N SER A 536 17.41 13.68 14.43
CA SER A 536 18.62 14.50 14.30
C SER A 536 18.79 15.11 12.91
N GLU A 537 18.27 14.47 11.86
CA GLU A 537 18.45 14.95 10.49
C GLU A 537 17.42 16.05 10.14
N PRO A 538 17.87 17.20 9.56
CA PRO A 538 17.00 18.33 9.26
C PRO A 538 15.79 18.01 8.38
N GLN A 539 15.92 17.02 7.47
CA GLN A 539 14.84 16.65 6.54
C GLN A 539 13.62 16.05 7.25
N TYR A 540 13.79 15.47 8.43
CA TYR A 540 12.70 14.86 9.21
C TYR A 540 12.17 15.77 10.33
N GLN A 541 12.75 16.96 10.51
CA GLN A 541 12.37 17.88 11.59
C GLN A 541 10.87 18.22 11.56
N SER A 542 10.33 18.58 10.39
CA SER A 542 8.91 18.91 10.25
C SER A 542 7.97 17.74 10.57
N VAL A 543 8.39 16.51 10.27
CA VAL A 543 7.65 15.28 10.59
C VAL A 543 7.66 15.03 12.10
N CYS A 544 8.79 15.22 12.75
CA CYS A 544 8.92 15.08 14.21
C CYS A 544 8.11 16.17 14.94
N GLU A 545 8.20 17.43 14.51
CA GLU A 545 7.46 18.56 15.10
C GLU A 545 5.95 18.37 15.02
N ALA A 546 5.43 17.86 13.90
CA ALA A 546 4.01 17.55 13.73
C ALA A 546 3.52 16.54 14.78
N MET A 547 4.39 15.61 15.18
CA MET A 547 4.12 14.55 16.14
C MET A 547 4.58 14.87 17.57
N LEU A 548 4.98 16.12 17.82
CA LEU A 548 5.54 16.58 19.10
C LEU A 548 6.78 15.81 19.55
N ILE A 549 7.54 15.23 18.62
CA ILE A 549 8.79 14.51 18.92
C ILE A 549 9.95 15.51 18.85
N GLY A 550 10.68 15.68 19.95
CA GLY A 550 11.85 16.56 20.04
C GLY A 550 13.18 15.81 20.22
N GLY A 551 13.15 14.49 20.37
CA GLY A 551 14.35 13.67 20.58
C GLY A 551 14.03 12.20 20.78
N PHE A 552 15.09 11.39 20.93
CA PHE A 552 15.03 9.95 21.17
C PHE A 552 16.18 9.54 22.08
N SER A 553 15.92 8.62 23.02
CA SER A 553 16.95 7.99 23.84
C SER A 553 16.79 6.48 23.85
N ALA A 554 17.92 5.77 23.81
CA ALA A 554 17.97 4.37 24.16
C ALA A 554 17.68 4.20 25.66
N VAL A 555 16.60 3.49 25.98
CA VAL A 555 16.14 3.27 27.36
C VAL A 555 15.98 1.76 27.55
N SER A 556 16.49 1.24 28.66
CA SER A 556 16.32 -0.17 29.03
C SER A 556 14.91 -0.41 29.61
N ARG A 557 14.60 -1.67 29.91
CA ARG A 557 13.33 -2.03 30.56
C ARG A 557 13.27 -1.59 32.03
N GLU A 558 14.41 -1.39 32.68
CA GLU A 558 14.53 -1.23 34.13
C GLU A 558 13.78 0.01 34.69
N PRO A 559 13.82 1.20 34.07
CA PRO A 559 13.07 2.37 34.53
C PRO A 559 11.54 2.15 34.62
N TYR A 560 10.99 1.25 33.80
CA TYR A 560 9.56 0.95 33.78
C TYR A 560 9.10 0.10 34.98
N SER A 561 10.02 -0.45 35.78
CA SER A 561 9.69 -1.16 37.02
C SER A 561 8.95 -0.28 38.04
N LEU A 562 9.15 1.05 37.97
CA LEU A 562 8.39 2.05 38.72
C LEU A 562 6.87 1.87 38.58
N LEU A 563 6.41 1.42 37.42
CA LEU A 563 4.99 1.22 37.14
C LEU A 563 4.39 0.04 37.89
N LEU A 564 5.20 -1.00 38.14
CA LEU A 564 4.84 -2.11 39.02
C LEU A 564 4.81 -1.63 40.47
N ALA A 565 5.80 -0.85 40.91
CA ALA A 565 5.81 -0.27 42.25
C ALA A 565 4.55 0.58 42.52
N TRP A 566 4.08 1.38 41.55
CA TRP A 566 2.83 2.14 41.68
C TRP A 566 1.59 1.24 41.81
N ARG A 567 1.55 0.12 41.08
CA ARG A 567 0.47 -0.87 41.23
C ARG A 567 0.52 -1.49 42.61
N ASP A 568 1.70 -1.94 43.03
CA ASP A 568 1.89 -2.73 44.24
C ASP A 568 1.63 -1.88 45.49
N GLU A 569 2.09 -0.63 45.51
CA GLU A 569 1.75 0.38 46.53
C GLU A 569 0.23 0.60 46.64
N ALA A 570 -0.47 0.71 45.50
CA ALA A 570 -1.92 0.85 45.50
C ALA A 570 -2.64 -0.40 46.06
N VAL A 571 -2.13 -1.60 45.74
CA VAL A 571 -2.65 -2.88 46.26
C VAL A 571 -2.41 -2.99 47.77
N GLU A 572 -1.25 -2.58 48.28
CA GLU A 572 -0.94 -2.53 49.72
C GLU A 572 -1.90 -1.59 50.47
N LEU A 573 -2.30 -0.49 49.85
CA LEU A 573 -3.32 0.43 50.36
C LEU A 573 -4.77 -0.06 50.14
N GLY A 574 -4.95 -1.29 49.65
CA GLY A 574 -6.24 -1.96 49.45
C GLY A 574 -6.94 -1.64 48.13
N VAL A 575 -6.32 -0.87 47.24
CA VAL A 575 -6.88 -0.48 45.93
C VAL A 575 -6.37 -1.44 44.84
N THR A 576 -7.05 -2.57 44.70
CA THR A 576 -6.70 -3.58 43.67
C THR A 576 -7.18 -3.19 42.26
N ARG A 577 -8.23 -2.36 42.18
CA ARG A 577 -8.80 -1.81 40.94
C ARG A 577 -9.40 -0.42 41.17
N LEU A 578 -9.62 0.32 40.10
CA LEU A 578 -10.37 1.59 40.12
C LEU A 578 -11.88 1.38 40.15
#